data_AF-A0A371G387-F1
#
_entry.id   AF-A0A371G387-F1
#
_cell.length_a   1.000
_cell.length_b   1.000
_cell.length_c   1.000
_cell.angle_alpha   90.00
_cell.angle_beta   90.00
_cell.angle_gamma   90.00
#
_symmetry.space_group_name_H-M   'P 1'
#
loop_
_entity.id
_entity.type
_entity.pdbx_description
1 polymer ?
#
loop_
_entity_poly.entity_id
_entity_poly.type
_entity_poly.pdbx_seq_one_letter_code
_entity_poly.pdbx_strand_id
1 'polypeptide(L)'
;MKAFSFSLDGVVKDWLYLQLVMCNTWGDMKWLFLKKFFQMSRIKKICGTRKHSRETLHEYWEWFNKLCATCLHHQISEQLLLQYFYEGLLMMDQNMVDVASGGVMIA
;
A
#
# COMPACT_ATOMS: atom_id res chain seq x y z
N MET A 1 -24.47 -3.81 15.47
CA MET A 1 -23.81 -4.57 14.38
C MET A 1 -24.63 -4.68 13.09
N LYS A 2 -25.93 -5.01 13.14
CA LYS A 2 -26.78 -5.23 11.95
C LYS A 2 -26.88 -4.02 10.99
N ALA A 3 -26.80 -2.78 11.50
CA ALA A 3 -26.91 -1.57 10.67
C ALA A 3 -25.76 -1.37 9.66
N PHE A 4 -24.52 -1.71 10.04
CA PHE A 4 -23.35 -1.49 9.19
C PHE A 4 -23.33 -2.41 7.95
N SER A 5 -23.79 -3.65 8.07
CA SER A 5 -23.94 -4.56 6.93
C SER A 5 -24.96 -4.06 5.90
N PHE A 6 -25.93 -3.22 6.30
CA PHE A 6 -26.89 -2.61 5.36
C PHE A 6 -26.30 -1.42 4.60
N SER A 7 -25.22 -0.81 5.08
CA SER A 7 -24.49 0.25 4.36
C SER A 7 -23.48 -0.28 3.34
N LEU A 8 -23.26 -1.60 3.29
CA LEU A 8 -22.29 -2.24 2.42
C LEU A 8 -23.01 -3.01 1.31
N ASP A 9 -22.44 -2.99 0.11
CA ASP A 9 -23.00 -3.67 -1.05
C ASP A 9 -21.97 -4.54 -1.79
N GLY A 10 -22.46 -5.51 -2.54
CA GLY A 10 -21.67 -6.45 -3.34
C GLY A 10 -20.56 -7.16 -2.55
N VAL A 11 -19.37 -7.22 -3.16
CA VAL A 11 -18.19 -7.97 -2.68
C VAL A 11 -17.75 -7.55 -1.25
N VAL A 12 -18.02 -6.31 -0.87
CA VAL A 12 -17.68 -5.77 0.45
C VAL A 12 -18.59 -6.39 1.53
N LYS A 13 -19.86 -6.57 1.21
CA LYS A 13 -20.85 -7.19 2.09
C LYS A 13 -20.55 -8.68 2.26
N ASP A 14 -20.26 -9.38 1.17
CA ASP A 14 -19.94 -10.82 1.20
C ASP A 14 -18.68 -11.11 2.01
N TRP A 15 -17.63 -10.30 1.84
CA TRP A 15 -16.44 -10.41 2.68
C TRP A 15 -16.72 -10.18 4.16
N LEU A 16 -17.57 -9.20 4.48
CA LEU A 16 -17.91 -8.89 5.86
C LEU A 16 -18.65 -10.06 6.53
N TYR A 17 -19.57 -10.72 5.82
CA TYR A 17 -20.27 -11.91 6.31
C TYR A 17 -19.31 -13.07 6.61
N LEU A 18 -18.26 -13.25 5.80
CA LEU A 18 -17.21 -14.24 6.06
C LEU A 18 -16.35 -13.90 7.29
N GLN A 19 -16.12 -12.61 7.57
CA GLN A 19 -15.32 -12.17 8.73
C GLN A 19 -16.12 -12.06 10.03
N LEU A 20 -17.45 -11.90 9.95
CA LEU A 20 -18.35 -11.91 11.12
C LEU A 20 -18.27 -13.23 11.91
N VAL A 21 -17.84 -14.32 11.28
CA VAL A 21 -17.57 -15.61 11.94
C VAL A 21 -16.36 -15.53 12.91
N MET A 22 -15.45 -14.59 12.68
CA MET A 22 -14.18 -14.45 13.41
C MET A 22 -14.13 -13.23 14.34
N CYS A 23 -15.16 -12.38 14.37
CA CYS A 23 -15.14 -11.10 15.08
C CYS A 23 -16.47 -10.76 15.74
N ASN A 24 -16.41 -10.55 17.07
CA ASN A 24 -17.58 -10.48 17.93
C ASN A 24 -17.84 -9.04 18.39
N THR A 25 -16.88 -8.12 18.19
CA THR A 25 -16.97 -6.74 18.65
C THR A 25 -16.99 -5.75 17.48
N TRP A 26 -17.63 -4.61 17.70
CA TRP A 26 -17.66 -3.51 16.72
C TRP A 26 -16.26 -2.93 16.46
N GLY A 27 -15.39 -2.94 17.48
CA GLY A 27 -14.01 -2.49 17.36
C GLY A 27 -13.21 -3.33 16.37
N ASP A 28 -13.30 -4.67 16.49
CA ASP A 28 -12.59 -5.60 15.61
C ASP A 28 -13.08 -5.48 14.17
N MET A 29 -14.40 -5.34 13.98
CA MET A 29 -15.02 -5.17 12.68
C MET A 29 -14.59 -3.86 12.00
N LYS A 30 -14.58 -2.75 12.75
CA LYS A 30 -14.09 -1.45 12.27
C LYS A 30 -12.61 -1.54 11.90
N TRP A 31 -11.80 -2.19 12.74
CA TRP A 31 -10.38 -2.38 12.48
C TRP A 31 -10.14 -3.23 11.23
N LEU A 32 -10.80 -4.37 11.08
CA LEU A 32 -10.71 -5.24 9.90
C LEU A 32 -11.15 -4.54 8.62
N PHE A 33 -12.25 -3.79 8.66
CA PHE A 33 -12.76 -3.05 7.52
C PHE A 33 -11.77 -1.97 7.05
N LEU A 34 -11.27 -1.16 7.99
CA LEU A 34 -10.24 -0.16 7.71
C LEU A 34 -8.95 -0.83 7.19
N LYS A 35 -8.54 -1.93 7.83
CA LYS A 35 -7.38 -2.69 7.40
C LYS A 35 -7.54 -3.15 5.95
N LYS A 36 -8.62 -3.86 5.61
CA LYS A 36 -8.77 -4.40 4.27
C LYS A 36 -8.99 -3.34 3.20
N PHE A 37 -9.94 -2.42 3.39
CA PHE A 37 -10.36 -1.52 2.32
C PHE A 37 -9.58 -0.20 2.30
N PHE A 38 -9.17 0.32 3.46
CA PHE A 38 -8.34 1.53 3.49
C PHE A 38 -6.85 1.23 3.32
N GLN A 39 -6.31 0.06 3.69
CA GLN A 39 -4.93 -0.27 3.27
C GLN A 39 -4.85 -0.47 1.76
N MET A 40 -5.82 -1.14 1.13
CA MET A 40 -5.85 -1.33 -0.33
C MET A 40 -5.88 0.00 -1.10
N SER A 41 -6.67 0.99 -0.64
CA SER A 41 -6.70 2.31 -1.29
C SER A 41 -5.40 3.10 -1.10
N ARG A 42 -4.73 2.93 0.04
CA ARG A 42 -3.43 3.58 0.34
C ARG A 42 -2.27 2.92 -0.40
N ILE A 43 -2.23 1.59 -0.49
CA ILE A 43 -1.25 0.85 -1.30
C ILE A 43 -1.40 1.21 -2.77
N LYS A 44 -2.63 1.30 -3.28
CA LYS A 44 -2.87 1.82 -4.65
C LYS A 44 -2.32 3.23 -4.85
N LYS A 45 -2.39 4.09 -3.84
CA LYS A 45 -1.84 5.44 -3.91
C LYS A 45 -0.31 5.44 -3.95
N ILE A 46 0.35 4.53 -3.21
CA ILE A 46 1.81 4.32 -3.27
C ILE A 46 2.24 3.78 -4.64
N CYS A 47 1.55 2.76 -5.16
CA CYS A 47 1.85 2.15 -6.46
C CYS A 47 1.65 3.11 -7.65
N GLY A 48 0.74 4.08 -7.51
CA GLY A 48 0.49 5.08 -8.55
C GLY A 48 1.51 6.23 -8.62
N THR A 49 2.41 6.34 -7.65
CA THR A 49 3.28 7.52 -7.55
C THR A 49 4.61 7.30 -8.23
N ARG A 50 4.81 8.02 -9.33
CA ARG A 50 6.04 8.04 -10.11
C ARG A 50 6.82 9.30 -9.79
N LYS A 51 8.15 9.17 -9.73
CA LYS A 51 9.08 10.29 -9.62
C LYS A 51 8.86 11.25 -10.79
N HIS A 52 8.68 12.54 -10.49
CA HIS A 52 8.61 13.55 -11.54
C HIS A 52 10.00 13.81 -12.12
N SER A 53 10.10 14.12 -13.42
CA SER A 53 11.37 14.44 -14.10
C SER A 53 12.16 15.64 -13.55
N ARG A 54 11.58 16.40 -12.61
CA ARG A 54 12.18 17.58 -11.98
C ARG A 54 12.59 17.32 -10.52
N GLU A 55 12.18 16.20 -9.95
CA GLU A 55 12.49 15.84 -8.57
C GLU A 55 13.80 15.03 -8.54
N THR A 56 14.62 15.25 -7.52
CA THR A 56 15.80 14.43 -7.27
C THR A 56 15.41 13.07 -6.69
N LEU A 57 16.32 12.08 -6.78
CA LEU A 57 16.08 10.75 -6.18
C LEU A 57 15.87 10.85 -4.66
N HIS A 58 16.60 11.76 -4.01
CA HIS A 58 16.52 12.01 -2.58
C HIS A 58 15.15 12.58 -2.17
N GLU A 59 14.67 13.61 -2.87
CA GLU A 59 13.35 14.20 -2.60
C GLU A 59 12.22 13.18 -2.79
N TYR A 60 12.32 12.36 -3.83
CA TYR A 60 11.38 11.27 -4.06
C TYR A 60 11.41 10.22 -2.95
N TRP A 61 12.59 9.84 -2.46
CA TRP A 61 12.76 8.91 -1.33
C TRP A 61 12.18 9.46 -0.02
N GLU A 62 12.42 10.74 0.30
CA GLU A 62 11.84 11.38 1.48
C GLU A 62 10.31 11.44 1.41
N TRP A 63 9.77 11.82 0.25
CA TRP A 63 8.34 11.85 0.01
C TRP A 63 7.72 10.45 0.11
N PHE A 64 8.37 9.43 -0.47
CA PHE A 64 7.93 8.03 -0.41
C PHE A 64 7.91 7.51 1.03
N ASN A 65 8.97 7.79 1.81
CA ASN A 65 9.03 7.44 3.23
C ASN A 65 7.94 8.13 4.05
N LYS A 66 7.67 9.41 3.77
CA LYS A 66 6.56 10.14 4.41
C LYS A 66 5.22 9.48 4.10
N LEU A 67 5.02 9.03 2.86
CA LEU A 67 3.81 8.32 2.47
C LEU A 67 3.69 6.97 3.18
N CYS A 68 4.79 6.21 3.25
CA CYS A 68 4.87 4.94 3.98
C CYS A 68 4.58 5.12 5.46
N ALA A 69 5.12 6.18 6.08
CA ALA A 69 4.90 6.52 7.47
C ALA A 69 3.41 6.81 7.76
N THR A 70 2.69 7.45 6.84
CA THR A 70 1.24 7.61 7.00
C THR A 70 0.48 6.29 6.90
N CYS A 71 1.01 5.29 6.20
CA CYS A 71 0.38 3.99 5.95
C CYS A 71 0.65 2.95 7.07
N LEU A 72 1.43 3.30 8.10
CA LEU A 72 1.83 2.37 9.15
C LEU A 72 0.69 2.01 10.12
N HIS A 73 0.05 0.87 9.84
CA HIS A 73 -0.26 -0.18 10.82
C HIS A 73 -0.12 -1.54 10.12
N HIS A 74 1.11 -2.05 10.19
CA HIS A 74 1.74 -3.23 9.59
C HIS A 74 0.87 -4.32 8.92
N GLN A 75 1.15 -4.49 7.62
CA GLN A 75 1.23 -5.80 6.94
C GLN A 75 1.92 -5.74 5.55
N ILE A 76 2.45 -4.58 5.14
CA ILE A 76 3.18 -4.45 3.87
C ILE A 76 4.62 -4.93 4.11
N SER A 77 5.05 -5.94 3.36
CA SER A 77 6.45 -6.42 3.42
C SER A 77 7.40 -5.34 2.90
N GLU A 78 8.59 -5.26 3.50
CA GLU A 78 9.65 -4.35 3.07
C GLU A 78 10.04 -4.57 1.60
N GLN A 79 10.02 -5.83 1.16
CA GLN A 79 10.24 -6.22 -0.23
C GLN A 79 9.21 -5.59 -1.19
N LEU A 80 7.93 -5.54 -0.79
CA LEU A 80 6.89 -4.92 -1.62
C LEU A 80 7.04 -3.39 -1.67
N LEU A 81 7.52 -2.76 -0.59
CA LEU A 81 7.83 -1.33 -0.60
C LEU A 81 9.01 -1.01 -1.51
N LEU A 82 10.06 -1.83 -1.47
CA LEU A 82 11.21 -1.70 -2.38
C LEU A 82 10.79 -1.88 -3.85
N GLN A 83 9.91 -2.84 -4.13
CA GLN A 83 9.36 -3.03 -5.47
C GLN A 83 8.59 -1.79 -5.94
N TYR A 84 7.68 -1.25 -5.12
CA TYR A 84 6.94 -0.05 -5.49
C TYR A 84 7.82 1.18 -5.64
N PHE A 85 8.85 1.32 -4.80
CA PHE A 85 9.82 2.39 -4.93
C PHE A 85 10.55 2.31 -6.28
N TYR A 86 11.07 1.14 -6.63
CA TYR A 86 11.78 0.93 -7.89
C TYR A 86 10.86 1.10 -9.11
N GLU A 87 9.64 0.55 -9.09
CA GLU A 87 8.64 0.75 -10.16
C GLU A 87 8.24 2.22 -10.33
N GLY A 88 8.31 3.01 -9.26
CA GLY A 88 8.03 4.45 -9.27
C GLY A 88 9.19 5.32 -9.77
N LEU A 89 10.40 4.78 -9.95
CA LEU A 89 11.55 5.51 -10.49
C LEU A 89 11.44 5.73 -12.00
N LEU A 90 12.14 6.76 -12.49
CA LEU A 90 12.33 6.96 -13.93
C LEU A 90 13.33 5.92 -14.46
N MET A 91 13.21 5.52 -15.73
CA MET A 91 14.11 4.52 -16.34
C MET A 91 15.61 4.87 -16.17
N MET A 92 15.97 6.15 -16.22
CA MET A 92 17.37 6.57 -16.03
C MET A 92 17.87 6.31 -14.60
N ASP A 93 17.01 6.54 -13.60
CA ASP A 93 17.33 6.28 -12.21
C ASP A 93 17.35 4.77 -11.91
N GLN A 94 16.43 4.00 -12.49
CA GLN A 94 16.42 2.52 -12.40
C GLN A 94 17.73 1.95 -12.91
N ASN A 95 18.16 2.37 -14.11
CA ASN A 95 19.41 1.91 -14.71
C ASN A 95 20.64 2.29 -13.86
N MET A 96 20.64 3.47 -13.23
CA MET A 96 21.71 3.87 -12.33
C MET A 96 21.77 2.99 -11.07
N VAL A 97 20.60 2.64 -10.53
CA VAL A 97 20.47 1.76 -9.36
C VAL A 97 20.90 0.31 -9.71
N ASP A 98 20.53 -0.20 -10.88
CA ASP A 98 20.92 -1.54 -11.33
C ASP A 98 22.45 -1.62 -11.57
N VAL A 99 23.04 -0.58 -12.18
CA VAL A 99 24.50 -0.52 -12.37
C VAL A 99 25.24 -0.46 -11.03
N ALA A 100 24.75 0.31 -10.06
CA ALA A 100 25.37 0.44 -8.75
C ALA A 100 25.24 -0.84 -7.90
N SER A 101 24.18 -1.63 -8.11
CA SER A 101 23.94 -2.89 -7.41
C SER A 101 24.57 -4.12 -8.07
N GLY A 102 25.19 -3.95 -9.25
CA GLY A 102 25.88 -5.03 -9.97
C GLY A 102 24.96 -5.93 -10.80
N GLY A 103 23.73 -5.50 -11.09
CA GLY A 103 22.73 -6.25 -11.83
C GLY A 103 21.32 -5.68 -11.61
N VAL A 104 20.31 -6.26 -12.26
CA VAL A 104 18.91 -5.83 -12.07
C VAL A 104 18.47 -6.15 -10.64
N MET A 105 18.08 -5.14 -9.85
CA MET A 105 17.67 -5.35 -8.46
C MET A 105 16.35 -6.12 -8.30
N ILE A 106 15.53 -6.16 -9.36
CA ILE A 106 14.25 -6.85 -9.37
C ILE A 106 14.27 -7.91 -10.47
N ALA A 107 14.71 -9.12 -10.09
CA ALA A 107 14.48 -10.34 -10.86
C ALA A 107 13.41 -11.19 -10.17
#